data_AF-A0AAV0XWM2-F1
#
_entry.id   AF-A0AAV0XWM2-F1
#
_cell.length_a   1.000
_cell.length_b   1.000
_cell.length_c   1.000
_cell.angle_alpha   90.00
_cell.angle_beta   90.00
_cell.angle_gamma   90.00
#
_symmetry.space_group_name_H-M   'P 1'
#
loop_
_entity.id
_entity.type
_entity.pdbx_description
1 polymer ?
#
loop_
_entity_poly.entity_id
_entity_poly.type
_entity_poly.pdbx_seq_one_letter_code
_entity_poly.pdbx_strand_id
1 'polypeptide(L)'
;MQNPSSNFFQQQLPLMAEGERVGIVFANLDAIQKYREELFTVTVAGIDGTFKTVPRCPPQFTKGCLLTFQVVLKNVSFPMVYALTSKMTQAAYESFLIITRQILPLNYAELVIISDFERGLINAVKSVIPESRYQGCWFHYCQSIVRYCRRTMNSIFNLFQSIPEAAKILRMILALPHLPAEVNPNCRFTIFDGFRVVVEFANQHPNISQRLEIFLFGYVQDFWLIQIGAASISVYGSDVRTNNYLESFHATLLNQMGKHPNIWDFLRKINFCCELNVMIQGEKLLLIENQFYIEMDQVRRNLTVRNHKSRVDRADATRRIRDYINILNEDGNLLMFLQRAGHMMDGYLHGQVGPQP
;
A
#
# COMPACT_ATOMS: atom_id res chain seq x y z
N MET A 1 15.72 32.27 -21.85
CA MET A 1 14.43 32.03 -21.17
C MET A 1 14.73 31.49 -19.79
N GLN A 2 14.51 32.30 -18.75
CA GLN A 2 14.58 31.85 -17.36
C GLN A 2 13.35 30.96 -17.12
N ASN A 3 13.57 29.68 -16.81
CA ASN A 3 12.49 28.89 -16.20
C ASN A 3 12.23 29.51 -14.81
N PRO A 4 10.97 29.84 -14.46
CA PRO A 4 10.67 30.39 -13.15
C PRO A 4 11.16 29.44 -12.05
N SER A 5 11.60 29.99 -10.92
CA SER A 5 11.87 29.21 -9.72
C SER A 5 10.59 28.46 -9.33
N SER A 6 10.61 27.14 -9.40
CA SER A 6 9.50 26.32 -8.93
C SER A 6 9.46 26.37 -7.40
N ASN A 7 8.41 26.99 -6.86
CA ASN A 7 8.07 26.95 -5.43
C ASN A 7 7.20 25.73 -5.11
N PHE A 8 7.30 24.63 -5.87
CA PHE A 8 6.37 23.50 -5.75
C PHE A 8 6.25 22.97 -4.32
N PHE A 9 7.28 23.09 -3.48
CA PHE A 9 7.18 22.81 -2.06
C PHE A 9 7.31 24.11 -1.25
N GLN A 10 6.21 24.66 -0.75
CA GLN A 10 6.22 25.95 -0.03
C GLN A 10 6.44 25.83 1.48
N GLN A 11 6.12 24.69 2.10
CA GLN A 11 6.19 24.53 3.56
C GLN A 11 7.20 23.46 3.99
N GLN A 12 8.02 23.82 4.98
CA GLN A 12 9.01 22.95 5.59
C GLN A 12 8.69 22.84 7.08
N LEU A 13 8.08 21.73 7.48
CA LEU A 13 7.75 21.49 8.88
C LEU A 13 8.75 20.52 9.50
N PRO A 14 9.29 20.81 10.70
CA PRO A 14 10.18 19.89 11.37
C PRO A 14 9.42 18.61 11.71
N LEU A 15 9.95 17.47 11.28
CA LEU A 15 9.43 16.17 11.70
C LEU A 15 10.07 15.82 13.05
N MET A 16 9.26 15.82 14.10
CA MET A 16 9.69 15.58 15.47
C MET A 16 9.33 14.15 15.90
N ALA A 17 10.25 13.44 16.56
CA ALA A 17 9.96 12.18 17.22
C ALA A 17 10.67 12.14 18.56
N GLU A 18 9.93 11.84 19.64
CA GLU A 18 10.49 11.74 21.00
C GLU A 18 11.27 12.99 21.44
N GLY A 19 10.83 14.18 21.01
CA GLY A 19 11.48 15.46 21.32
C GLY A 19 12.67 15.82 20.42
N GLU A 20 13.10 14.92 19.54
CA GLU A 20 14.19 15.17 18.59
C GLU A 20 13.66 15.47 17.18
N ARG A 21 14.35 16.36 16.45
CA ARG A 21 14.10 16.55 15.02
C ARG A 21 14.71 15.39 14.25
N VAL A 22 13.86 14.53 13.70
CA VAL A 22 14.29 13.34 12.93
C VAL A 22 14.22 13.55 11.42
N GLY A 23 13.56 14.62 10.96
CA GLY A 23 13.42 14.90 9.54
C GLY A 23 12.72 16.22 9.22
N ILE A 24 12.17 16.26 8.01
CA ILE A 24 11.42 17.37 7.47
C ILE A 24 10.26 16.89 6.61
N VAL A 25 9.10 17.51 6.81
CA VAL A 25 7.91 17.33 5.99
C VAL A 25 7.78 18.49 5.01
N PHE A 26 7.42 18.18 3.78
CA PHE A 26 7.21 19.16 2.72
C PHE A 26 6.05 18.75 1.79
N ALA A 27 5.33 19.75 1.29
CA ALA A 27 4.12 19.57 0.48
C ALA A 27 3.91 20.78 -0.45
N ASN A 28 3.14 20.58 -1.54
CA ASN A 28 2.72 21.65 -2.43
C ASN A 28 1.38 22.24 -1.97
N LEU A 29 1.46 23.28 -1.13
CA LEU A 29 0.30 23.99 -0.61
C LEU A 29 -0.53 24.66 -1.70
N ASP A 30 0.09 25.21 -2.75
CA ASP A 30 -0.65 25.84 -3.85
C ASP A 30 -1.49 24.81 -4.60
N ALA A 31 -0.94 23.63 -4.88
CA ALA A 31 -1.70 22.53 -5.48
C ALA A 31 -2.81 22.04 -4.56
N ILE A 32 -2.52 21.88 -3.26
CA ILE A 32 -3.51 21.44 -2.27
C ILE A 32 -4.67 22.43 -2.19
N GLN A 33 -4.39 23.73 -2.21
CA GLN A 33 -5.41 24.76 -2.23
C GLN A 33 -6.17 24.81 -3.56
N LYS A 34 -5.48 24.67 -4.70
CA LYS A 34 -6.09 24.65 -6.05
C LYS A 34 -7.08 23.50 -6.22
N TYR A 35 -6.78 22.32 -5.67
CA TYR A 35 -7.57 21.10 -5.82
C TYR A 35 -8.36 20.71 -4.56
N ARG A 36 -8.61 21.68 -3.66
CA ARG A 36 -9.25 21.45 -2.36
C ARG A 36 -10.57 20.68 -2.44
N GLU A 37 -11.43 21.06 -3.39
CA GLU A 37 -12.73 20.42 -3.57
C GLU A 37 -12.59 18.98 -4.05
N GLU A 38 -11.69 18.71 -5.00
CA GLU A 38 -11.42 17.35 -5.46
C GLU A 38 -10.82 16.49 -4.34
N LEU A 39 -9.90 17.06 -3.54
CA LEU A 39 -9.29 16.38 -2.40
C LEU A 39 -10.33 15.98 -1.33
N PHE A 40 -11.36 16.79 -1.12
CA PHE A 40 -12.44 16.45 -0.19
C PHE A 40 -13.22 15.18 -0.61
N THR A 41 -13.23 14.87 -1.92
CA THR A 41 -13.89 13.66 -2.46
C THR A 41 -13.03 12.40 -2.41
N VAL A 42 -11.77 12.51 -1.99
CA VAL A 42 -10.86 11.36 -1.90
C VAL A 42 -11.29 10.43 -0.78
N THR A 43 -11.49 9.16 -1.12
CA THR A 43 -11.83 8.09 -0.17
C THR A 43 -10.70 7.09 0.04
N VAL A 44 -9.59 7.19 -0.69
CA VAL A 44 -8.45 6.27 -0.57
C VAL A 44 -7.14 7.05 -0.58
N ALA A 45 -6.29 6.76 0.40
CA ALA A 45 -4.91 7.22 0.44
C ALA A 45 -3.94 6.07 0.74
N GLY A 46 -2.69 6.25 0.36
CA GLY A 46 -1.60 5.30 0.55
C GLY A 46 -0.42 5.94 1.27
N ILE A 47 0.22 5.19 2.15
CA ILE A 47 1.44 5.61 2.84
C ILE A 47 2.53 4.57 2.57
N ASP A 48 3.64 5.01 1.98
CA ASP A 48 4.80 4.15 1.75
C ASP A 48 6.10 4.97 1.71
N GLY A 49 7.19 4.31 2.06
CA GLY A 49 8.52 4.88 2.16
C GLY A 49 9.51 4.21 1.21
N THR A 50 10.31 5.02 0.52
CA THR A 50 11.43 4.53 -0.32
C THR A 50 12.78 4.87 0.29
N PHE A 51 13.60 3.83 0.44
CA PHE A 51 14.96 3.92 0.99
C PHE A 51 16.03 4.09 -0.10
N LYS A 52 15.74 3.69 -1.34
CA LYS A 52 16.75 3.66 -2.42
C LYS A 52 17.02 5.04 -3.01
N THR A 53 16.08 5.96 -2.87
CA THR A 53 16.11 7.31 -3.44
C THR A 53 16.72 8.33 -2.50
N VAL A 54 17.01 7.96 -1.24
CA VAL A 54 17.61 8.87 -0.26
C VAL A 54 19.14 8.79 -0.22
N PRO A 55 19.83 9.90 0.12
CA PRO A 55 21.27 9.91 0.32
C PRO A 55 21.70 8.99 1.46
N ARG A 56 22.89 8.39 1.33
CA ARG A 56 23.56 7.69 2.45
C ARG A 56 24.63 8.52 3.14
N CYS A 57 25.00 9.64 2.54
CA CYS A 57 25.96 10.59 3.08
C CYS A 57 25.30 11.96 3.20
N PRO A 58 25.36 12.62 4.37
CA PRO A 58 26.11 12.23 5.58
C PRO A 58 25.48 11.04 6.36
N PRO A 59 26.23 10.39 7.29
CA PRO A 59 25.83 9.13 7.92
C PRO A 59 24.46 9.14 8.61
N GLN A 60 23.98 10.30 9.06
CA GLN A 60 22.64 10.45 9.63
C GLN A 60 21.50 10.01 8.68
N PHE A 61 21.70 10.01 7.36
CA PHE A 61 20.71 9.58 6.39
C PHE A 61 20.88 8.13 5.92
N THR A 62 21.88 7.40 6.44
CA THR A 62 22.12 6.00 6.04
C THR A 62 20.91 5.08 6.28
N LYS A 63 20.13 5.38 7.32
CA LYS A 63 18.86 4.71 7.67
C LYS A 63 17.63 5.51 7.25
N GLY A 64 17.83 6.58 6.48
CA GLY A 64 16.77 7.49 6.12
C GLY A 64 15.81 6.91 5.09
N CYS A 65 14.68 7.56 4.94
CA CYS A 65 13.61 7.19 4.04
C CYS A 65 12.95 8.46 3.49
N LEU A 66 12.48 8.40 2.26
CA LEU A 66 11.51 9.36 1.74
C LEU A 66 10.12 8.72 1.87
N LEU A 67 9.39 9.15 2.88
CA LEU A 67 8.01 8.76 3.14
C LEU A 67 7.07 9.62 2.29
N THR A 68 6.02 9.01 1.75
CA THR A 68 5.01 9.72 0.97
C THR A 68 3.60 9.38 1.45
N PHE A 69 2.74 10.40 1.51
CA PHE A 69 1.30 10.26 1.62
C PHE A 69 0.71 10.58 0.25
N GLN A 70 0.08 9.59 -0.38
CA GLN A 70 -0.48 9.73 -1.71
C GLN A 70 -1.99 9.52 -1.69
N VAL A 71 -2.74 10.38 -2.36
CA VAL A 71 -4.18 10.22 -2.53
C VAL A 71 -4.49 9.49 -3.83
N VAL A 72 -5.52 8.67 -3.86
CA VAL A 72 -5.99 8.01 -5.08
C VAL A 72 -7.27 8.67 -5.55
N LEU A 73 -7.19 9.41 -6.66
CA LEU A 73 -8.32 10.10 -7.27
C LEU A 73 -8.59 9.51 -8.66
N LYS A 74 -9.81 8.98 -8.88
CA LYS A 74 -10.25 8.32 -10.13
C LYS A 74 -9.25 7.29 -10.67
N ASN A 75 -8.72 6.45 -9.78
CA ASN A 75 -7.70 5.43 -10.05
C ASN A 75 -6.32 5.97 -10.43
N VAL A 76 -6.00 7.22 -10.14
CA VAL A 76 -4.65 7.80 -10.31
C VAL A 76 -4.12 8.18 -8.94
N SER A 77 -2.85 7.85 -8.66
CA SER A 77 -2.21 8.20 -7.39
C SER A 77 -1.47 9.52 -7.50
N PHE A 78 -1.67 10.38 -6.52
CA PHE A 78 -1.06 11.70 -6.43
C PHE A 78 -0.33 11.82 -5.09
N PRO A 79 1.01 11.87 -5.08
CA PRO A 79 1.75 12.16 -3.86
C PRO A 79 1.53 13.60 -3.43
N MET A 80 1.01 13.78 -2.21
CA MET A 80 0.58 15.09 -1.70
C MET A 80 1.52 15.64 -0.64
N VAL A 81 2.00 14.76 0.26
CA VAL A 81 2.88 15.14 1.38
C VAL A 81 4.06 14.18 1.40
N TYR A 82 5.25 14.74 1.59
CA TYR A 82 6.51 14.02 1.60
C TYR A 82 7.21 14.26 2.93
N ALA A 83 7.97 13.27 3.40
CA ALA A 83 8.89 13.47 4.49
C ALA A 83 10.24 12.82 4.20
N LEU A 84 11.31 13.61 4.30
CA LEU A 84 12.66 13.08 4.40
C LEU A 84 12.97 12.89 5.88
N THR A 85 13.19 11.65 6.30
CA THR A 85 13.46 11.32 7.69
C THR A 85 14.68 10.41 7.81
N SER A 86 15.37 10.49 8.95
CA SER A 86 16.51 9.63 9.30
C SER A 86 16.11 8.34 10.00
N LYS A 87 14.88 8.26 10.53
CA LYS A 87 14.37 7.13 11.32
C LYS A 87 12.86 6.94 11.06
N MET A 88 12.43 5.69 10.93
CA MET A 88 11.02 5.28 10.81
C MET A 88 10.55 4.65 12.12
N THR A 89 10.33 5.47 13.16
CA THR A 89 9.72 5.02 14.41
C THR A 89 8.21 5.28 14.37
N GLN A 90 7.46 4.65 15.28
CA GLN A 90 6.03 4.96 15.45
C GLN A 90 5.82 6.47 15.70
N ALA A 91 6.61 7.09 16.57
CA ALA A 91 6.54 8.53 16.85
C ALA A 91 6.82 9.39 15.60
N ALA A 92 7.73 8.96 14.72
CA ALA A 92 7.97 9.65 13.46
C ALA A 92 6.76 9.55 12.52
N TYR A 93 6.09 8.39 12.45
CA TYR A 93 4.85 8.23 11.68
C TYR A 93 3.71 9.07 12.24
N GLU A 94 3.54 9.11 13.56
CA GLU A 94 2.51 9.93 14.23
C GLU A 94 2.69 11.41 13.90
N SER A 95 3.93 11.91 14.04
CA SER A 95 4.30 13.29 13.71
C SER A 95 4.03 13.63 12.24
N PHE A 96 4.40 12.72 11.32
CA PHE A 96 4.11 12.88 9.90
C PHE A 96 2.61 12.97 9.64
N LEU A 97 1.82 12.07 10.22
CA LEU A 97 0.37 12.03 10.03
C LEU A 97 -0.35 13.24 10.63
N ILE A 98 0.12 13.75 11.78
CA ILE A 98 -0.41 14.98 12.38
C ILE A 98 -0.22 16.15 11.42
N ILE A 99 0.98 16.29 10.87
CA ILE A 99 1.29 17.34 9.89
C ILE A 99 0.45 17.15 8.62
N THR A 100 0.39 15.93 8.08
CA THR A 100 -0.43 15.61 6.90
C THR A 100 -1.90 15.99 7.12
N ARG A 101 -2.44 15.70 8.31
CA ARG A 101 -3.82 16.03 8.70
C ARG A 101 -4.08 17.54 8.76
N GLN A 102 -3.09 18.32 9.17
CA GLN A 102 -3.20 19.78 9.21
C GLN A 102 -3.15 20.41 7.81
N ILE A 103 -2.43 19.78 6.88
CA ILE A 103 -2.22 20.32 5.54
C ILE A 103 -3.33 19.88 4.56
N LEU A 104 -3.75 18.61 4.59
CA LEU A 104 -4.66 18.07 3.59
C LEU A 104 -6.14 18.21 4.00
N PRO A 105 -6.99 18.83 3.16
CA PRO A 105 -8.41 19.01 3.43
C PRO A 105 -9.22 17.76 3.03
N LEU A 106 -8.88 16.60 3.59
CA LEU A 106 -9.59 15.33 3.31
C LEU A 106 -10.77 15.14 4.25
N ASN A 107 -11.78 14.40 3.80
CA ASN A 107 -12.78 13.83 4.69
C ASN A 107 -12.24 12.54 5.32
N TYR A 108 -11.54 12.67 6.45
CA TYR A 108 -10.86 11.54 7.12
C TYR A 108 -11.80 10.44 7.59
N ALA A 109 -13.08 10.74 7.87
CA ALA A 109 -14.06 9.74 8.29
C ALA A 109 -14.46 8.78 7.14
N GLU A 110 -14.38 9.25 5.89
CA GLU A 110 -14.66 8.45 4.69
C GLU A 110 -13.37 7.91 4.03
N LEU A 111 -12.22 8.11 4.69
CA LEU A 111 -10.92 7.77 4.14
C LEU A 111 -10.52 6.35 4.51
N VAL A 112 -10.09 5.58 3.50
CA VAL A 112 -9.36 4.33 3.66
C VAL A 112 -7.88 4.60 3.50
N ILE A 113 -7.10 4.35 4.55
CA ILE A 113 -5.63 4.47 4.53
C ILE A 113 -5.01 3.10 4.28
N ILE A 114 -4.28 2.99 3.17
CA ILE A 114 -3.61 1.78 2.74
C ILE A 114 -2.12 1.84 3.04
N SER A 115 -1.58 0.84 3.73
CA SER A 115 -0.14 0.69 3.90
C SER A 115 0.30 -0.76 3.99
N ASP A 116 1.60 -0.95 4.10
CA ASP A 116 2.19 -2.24 4.46
C ASP A 116 1.95 -2.55 5.93
N PHE A 117 2.26 -3.79 6.34
CA PHE A 117 2.02 -4.29 7.69
C PHE A 117 3.10 -3.88 8.70
N GLU A 118 3.61 -2.66 8.62
CA GLU A 118 4.55 -2.14 9.61
C GLU A 118 3.81 -1.72 10.88
N ARG A 119 4.08 -2.40 12.00
CA ARG A 119 3.38 -2.17 13.27
C ARG A 119 3.40 -0.71 13.72
N GLY A 120 4.53 -0.02 13.56
CA GLY A 120 4.66 1.40 13.92
C GLY A 120 3.72 2.29 13.11
N LEU A 121 3.58 2.05 11.81
CA LEU A 121 2.68 2.80 10.94
C LEU A 121 1.21 2.47 11.23
N ILE A 122 0.87 1.19 11.43
CA ILE A 122 -0.49 0.77 11.80
C ILE A 122 -0.95 1.49 13.06
N ASN A 123 -0.10 1.47 14.10
CA ASN A 123 -0.39 2.12 15.37
C ASN A 123 -0.54 3.64 15.21
N ALA A 124 0.34 4.27 14.44
CA ALA A 124 0.30 5.69 14.19
C ALA A 124 -1.00 6.13 13.48
N VAL A 125 -1.45 5.38 12.47
CA VAL A 125 -2.73 5.64 11.78
C VAL A 125 -3.89 5.54 12.76
N LYS A 126 -3.97 4.44 13.52
CA LYS A 126 -5.03 4.22 14.51
C LYS A 126 -5.05 5.28 15.62
N SER A 127 -3.89 5.83 15.97
CA SER A 127 -3.74 6.87 17.00
C SER A 127 -4.13 8.26 16.49
N VAL A 128 -3.65 8.64 15.30
CA VAL A 128 -3.77 10.02 14.78
C VAL A 128 -5.02 10.26 13.94
N ILE A 129 -5.52 9.22 13.25
CA ILE A 129 -6.69 9.30 12.36
C ILE A 129 -7.65 8.13 12.67
N PRO A 130 -8.13 8.02 13.93
CA PRO A 130 -8.96 6.90 14.37
C PRO A 130 -10.29 6.79 13.64
N GLU A 131 -10.80 7.87 13.04
CA GLU A 131 -12.02 7.87 12.25
C GLU A 131 -11.86 7.26 10.86
N SER A 132 -10.62 7.15 10.36
CA SER A 132 -10.35 6.53 9.07
C SER A 132 -10.34 5.00 9.16
N ARG A 133 -10.66 4.33 8.07
CA ARG A 133 -10.48 2.88 7.97
C ARG A 133 -9.04 2.57 7.58
N TYR A 134 -8.33 1.86 8.45
CA TYR A 134 -7.06 1.25 8.07
C TYR A 134 -7.30 0.00 7.20
N GLN A 135 -6.55 -0.16 6.11
CA GLN A 135 -6.55 -1.36 5.27
C GLN A 135 -5.12 -1.73 4.87
N GLY A 136 -4.68 -2.94 5.22
CA GLY A 136 -3.39 -3.46 4.76
C GLY A 136 -3.39 -3.78 3.27
N CYS A 137 -2.23 -3.63 2.63
CA CYS A 137 -2.06 -4.02 1.23
C CYS A 137 -2.23 -5.55 1.04
N TRP A 138 -3.21 -5.96 0.25
CA TRP A 138 -3.47 -7.38 -0.06
C TRP A 138 -2.29 -8.06 -0.75
N PHE A 139 -1.57 -7.35 -1.61
CA PHE A 139 -0.39 -7.90 -2.28
C PHE A 139 0.72 -8.20 -1.26
N HIS A 140 0.99 -7.29 -0.32
CA HIS A 140 1.97 -7.51 0.74
C HIS A 140 1.57 -8.61 1.73
N TYR A 141 0.27 -8.79 1.99
CA TYR A 141 -0.24 -9.96 2.70
C TYR A 141 0.16 -11.24 1.97
N CYS A 142 -0.17 -11.33 0.67
CA CYS A 142 0.14 -12.49 -0.15
C CYS A 142 1.65 -12.77 -0.23
N GLN A 143 2.46 -11.73 -0.44
CA GLN A 143 3.91 -11.86 -0.44
C GLN A 143 4.44 -12.41 0.90
N SER A 144 3.85 -11.99 2.01
CA SER A 144 4.29 -12.43 3.34
C SER A 144 3.94 -13.89 3.61
N ILE A 145 2.74 -14.34 3.19
CA ILE A 145 2.35 -15.76 3.19
C ILE A 145 3.34 -16.59 2.37
N VAL A 146 3.61 -16.20 1.12
CA VAL A 146 4.53 -16.94 0.25
C VAL A 146 5.96 -16.94 0.79
N ARG A 147 6.44 -15.81 1.33
CA ARG A 147 7.77 -15.72 1.98
C ARG A 147 7.87 -16.64 3.18
N TYR A 148 6.82 -16.74 4.00
CA TYR A 148 6.78 -17.71 5.09
C TYR A 148 6.90 -19.13 4.55
N CYS A 149 6.11 -19.49 3.53
CA CYS A 149 6.15 -20.84 2.96
C CYS A 149 7.54 -21.21 2.42
N ARG A 150 8.26 -20.25 1.83
CA ARG A 150 9.61 -20.43 1.24
C ARG A 150 10.74 -20.60 2.25
N ARG A 151 10.56 -20.21 3.52
CA ARG A 151 11.61 -20.36 4.52
C ARG A 151 11.87 -21.85 4.76
N THR A 152 13.10 -22.29 4.52
CA THR A 152 13.50 -23.71 4.61
C THR A 152 13.13 -24.34 5.96
N MET A 153 13.30 -23.59 7.05
CA MET A 153 12.92 -23.99 8.41
C MET A 153 11.44 -24.40 8.55
N ASN A 154 10.55 -23.90 7.70
CA ASN A 154 9.13 -24.21 7.76
C ASN A 154 8.78 -25.52 7.03
N SER A 155 9.63 -26.05 6.15
CA SER A 155 9.49 -27.38 5.51
C SER A 155 8.16 -27.67 4.77
N ILE A 156 7.41 -26.62 4.39
CA ILE A 156 6.11 -26.73 3.70
C ILE A 156 6.15 -26.32 2.23
N PHE A 157 7.23 -25.67 1.75
CA PHE A 157 7.25 -25.12 0.39
C PHE A 157 7.01 -26.17 -0.70
N ASN A 158 7.71 -27.30 -0.62
CA ASN A 158 7.62 -28.38 -1.60
C ASN A 158 6.22 -29.00 -1.66
N LEU A 159 5.44 -28.96 -0.56
CA LEU A 159 4.05 -29.41 -0.57
C LEU A 159 3.23 -28.65 -1.61
N PHE A 160 3.37 -27.33 -1.64
CA PHE A 160 2.64 -26.45 -2.55
C PHE A 160 3.10 -26.58 -4.01
N GLN A 161 4.27 -27.17 -4.26
CA GLN A 161 4.79 -27.45 -5.60
C GLN A 161 4.39 -28.83 -6.12
N SER A 162 4.17 -29.80 -5.23
CA SER A 162 4.01 -31.21 -5.62
C SER A 162 2.59 -31.74 -5.42
N ILE A 163 1.77 -31.10 -4.59
CA ILE A 163 0.45 -31.61 -4.20
C ILE A 163 -0.64 -30.59 -4.59
N PRO A 164 -1.53 -30.90 -5.55
CA PRO A 164 -2.59 -30.00 -6.02
C PRO A 164 -3.49 -29.46 -4.90
N GLU A 165 -3.81 -30.29 -3.91
CA GLU A 165 -4.67 -29.99 -2.77
C GLU A 165 -4.00 -28.98 -1.84
N ALA A 166 -2.69 -29.14 -1.59
CA ALA A 166 -1.91 -28.16 -0.84
C ALA A 166 -1.83 -26.83 -1.59
N ALA A 167 -1.58 -26.85 -2.91
CA ALA A 167 -1.58 -25.64 -3.74
C ALA A 167 -2.95 -24.93 -3.70
N LYS A 168 -4.04 -25.68 -3.71
CA LYS A 168 -5.40 -25.15 -3.54
C LYS A 168 -5.61 -24.52 -2.16
N ILE A 169 -5.16 -25.16 -1.08
CA ILE A 169 -5.19 -24.58 0.28
C ILE A 169 -4.45 -23.24 0.31
N LEU A 170 -3.25 -23.17 -0.26
CA LEU A 170 -2.49 -21.92 -0.34
C LEU A 170 -3.28 -20.83 -1.09
N ARG A 171 -3.84 -21.14 -2.27
CA ARG A 171 -4.66 -20.18 -3.03
C ARG A 171 -5.87 -19.70 -2.23
N MET A 172 -6.57 -20.57 -1.52
CA MET A 172 -7.69 -20.18 -0.67
C MET A 172 -7.26 -19.27 0.49
N ILE A 173 -6.10 -19.51 1.11
CA ILE A 173 -5.55 -18.62 2.15
C ILE A 173 -5.27 -17.22 1.59
N LEU A 174 -4.70 -17.13 0.39
CA LEU A 174 -4.45 -15.84 -0.27
C LEU A 174 -5.73 -15.07 -0.62
N ALA A 175 -6.85 -15.77 -0.73
CA ALA A 175 -8.17 -15.19 -0.98
C ALA A 175 -8.93 -14.75 0.28
N LEU A 176 -8.52 -15.18 1.47
CA LEU A 176 -9.20 -14.85 2.74
C LEU A 176 -9.45 -13.34 2.93
N PRO A 177 -8.50 -12.42 2.62
CA PRO A 177 -8.73 -10.98 2.70
C PRO A 177 -9.92 -10.44 1.91
N HIS A 178 -10.41 -11.16 0.90
CA HIS A 178 -11.60 -10.77 0.15
C HIS A 178 -12.91 -11.07 0.87
N LEU A 179 -12.87 -11.66 2.06
CA LEU A 179 -14.02 -11.83 2.94
C LEU A 179 -14.09 -10.69 3.96
N PRO A 180 -15.29 -10.32 4.43
CA PRO A 180 -15.44 -9.26 5.43
C PRO A 180 -14.83 -9.68 6.76
N ALA A 181 -14.26 -8.72 7.48
CA ALA A 181 -13.72 -8.97 8.82
C ALA A 181 -14.82 -9.29 9.84
N GLU A 182 -15.98 -8.67 9.68
CA GLU A 182 -17.13 -8.75 10.57
C GLU A 182 -18.42 -8.98 9.78
N VAL A 183 -19.43 -9.53 10.45
CA VAL A 183 -20.76 -9.70 9.86
C VAL A 183 -21.35 -8.34 9.52
N ASN A 184 -21.98 -8.22 8.35
CA ASN A 184 -22.64 -6.99 7.94
C ASN A 184 -24.03 -7.29 7.33
N PRO A 185 -24.90 -6.29 7.14
CA PRO A 185 -26.25 -6.53 6.63
C PRO A 185 -26.30 -7.22 5.27
N ASN A 186 -25.24 -7.06 4.45
CA ASN A 186 -25.18 -7.57 3.08
C ASN A 186 -24.58 -8.98 2.99
N CYS A 187 -23.90 -9.48 4.04
CA CYS A 187 -23.39 -10.85 4.07
C CYS A 187 -23.21 -11.40 5.49
N ARG A 188 -23.59 -12.67 5.67
CA ARG A 188 -23.64 -13.37 6.97
C ARG A 188 -22.42 -14.22 7.30
N PHE A 189 -21.35 -14.09 6.52
CA PHE A 189 -20.09 -14.81 6.71
C PHE A 189 -18.98 -13.82 7.02
N THR A 190 -17.89 -14.33 7.58
CA THR A 190 -16.67 -13.58 7.90
C THR A 190 -15.44 -14.27 7.33
N ILE A 191 -14.30 -13.58 7.38
CA ILE A 191 -12.99 -14.16 7.09
C ILE A 191 -12.67 -15.37 7.98
N PHE A 192 -13.19 -15.42 9.22
CA PHE A 192 -13.03 -16.58 10.10
C PHE A 192 -13.85 -17.78 9.61
N ASP A 193 -15.05 -17.56 9.06
CA ASP A 193 -15.83 -18.64 8.43
C ASP A 193 -15.13 -19.18 7.19
N GLY A 194 -14.55 -18.28 6.36
CA GLY A 194 -13.71 -18.68 5.24
C GLY A 194 -12.50 -19.50 5.68
N PHE A 195 -11.81 -19.08 6.75
CA PHE A 195 -10.69 -19.83 7.29
C PHE A 195 -11.10 -21.22 7.82
N ARG A 196 -12.27 -21.32 8.49
CA ARG A 196 -12.83 -22.61 8.91
C ARG A 196 -13.06 -23.55 7.71
N VAL A 197 -13.60 -23.03 6.61
CA VAL A 197 -13.77 -23.81 5.36
C VAL A 197 -12.44 -24.28 4.78
N VAL A 198 -11.38 -23.47 4.86
CA VAL A 198 -10.02 -23.90 4.45
C VAL A 198 -9.52 -25.05 5.31
N VAL A 199 -9.71 -24.98 6.64
CA VAL A 199 -9.32 -26.03 7.58
C VAL A 199 -10.13 -27.31 7.36
N GLU A 200 -11.44 -27.20 7.15
CA GLU A 200 -12.31 -28.34 6.81
C GLU A 200 -11.86 -29.03 5.52
N PHE A 201 -11.53 -28.25 4.49
CA PHE A 201 -10.96 -28.79 3.25
C PHE A 201 -9.61 -29.47 3.48
N ALA A 202 -8.72 -28.88 4.28
CA ALA A 202 -7.43 -29.49 4.61
C ALA A 202 -7.61 -30.83 5.36
N ASN A 203 -8.57 -30.92 6.26
CA ASN A 203 -8.86 -32.11 7.06
C ASN A 203 -9.41 -33.28 6.24
N GLN A 204 -9.94 -33.04 5.04
CA GLN A 204 -10.25 -34.11 4.07
C GLN A 204 -8.98 -34.83 3.57
N HIS A 205 -7.80 -34.24 3.80
CA HIS A 205 -6.50 -34.78 3.45
C HIS A 205 -5.56 -34.82 4.67
N PRO A 206 -5.70 -35.79 5.60
CA PRO A 206 -5.01 -35.79 6.90
C PRO A 206 -3.49 -35.63 6.81
N ASN A 207 -2.84 -36.27 5.84
CA ASN A 207 -1.39 -36.16 5.61
C ASN A 207 -0.94 -34.73 5.27
N ILE A 208 -1.80 -33.94 4.61
CA ILE A 208 -1.54 -32.55 4.27
C ILE A 208 -1.85 -31.68 5.49
N SER A 209 -3.02 -31.88 6.12
CA SER A 209 -3.45 -31.11 7.29
C SER A 209 -2.41 -31.13 8.41
N GLN A 210 -1.91 -32.33 8.77
CA GLN A 210 -0.90 -32.49 9.81
C GLN A 210 0.39 -31.71 9.51
N ARG A 211 0.82 -31.67 8.24
CA ARG A 211 2.03 -30.93 7.84
C ARG A 211 1.82 -29.43 7.76
N LEU A 212 0.57 -28.98 7.60
CA LEU A 212 0.20 -27.56 7.52
C LEU A 212 -0.29 -26.99 8.84
N GLU A 213 -0.42 -27.78 9.91
CA GLU A 213 -1.00 -27.37 11.20
C GLU A 213 -0.38 -26.06 11.74
N ILE A 214 0.96 -26.01 11.88
CA ILE A 214 1.67 -24.83 12.37
C ILE A 214 1.46 -23.61 11.45
N PHE A 215 1.37 -23.84 10.14
CA PHE A 215 1.13 -22.78 9.18
C PHE A 215 -0.29 -22.24 9.27
N LEU A 216 -1.30 -23.11 9.33
CA LEU A 216 -2.71 -22.73 9.41
C LEU A 216 -3.03 -22.04 10.73
N PHE A 217 -2.70 -22.66 11.86
CA PHE A 217 -3.08 -22.14 13.17
C PHE A 217 -2.08 -21.08 13.67
N GLY A 218 -0.78 -21.39 13.67
CA GLY A 218 0.22 -20.46 14.21
C GLY A 218 0.49 -19.22 13.34
N TYR A 219 0.49 -19.37 12.01
CA TYR A 219 0.80 -18.24 11.11
C TYR A 219 -0.43 -17.58 10.50
N VAL A 220 -1.37 -18.35 9.93
CA VAL A 220 -2.56 -17.75 9.31
C VAL A 220 -3.54 -17.26 10.38
N GLN A 221 -3.95 -18.10 11.33
CA GLN A 221 -4.92 -17.69 12.36
C GLN A 221 -4.29 -16.75 13.40
N ASP A 222 -3.31 -17.22 14.16
CA ASP A 222 -2.82 -16.49 15.33
C ASP A 222 -2.10 -15.19 14.94
N PHE A 223 -1.22 -15.25 13.94
CA PHE A 223 -0.50 -14.05 13.50
C PHE A 223 -1.36 -13.16 12.59
N TRP A 224 -1.92 -13.66 11.49
CA TRP A 224 -2.62 -12.79 10.53
C TRP A 224 -4.04 -12.43 10.93
N LEU A 225 -4.89 -13.40 11.30
CA LEU A 225 -6.30 -13.12 11.62
C LEU A 225 -6.46 -12.47 13.00
N ILE A 226 -5.65 -12.87 13.98
CA ILE A 226 -5.77 -12.40 15.37
C ILE A 226 -4.79 -11.26 15.67
N GLN A 227 -3.48 -11.46 15.56
CA GLN A 227 -2.48 -10.47 15.99
C GLN A 227 -2.42 -9.23 15.09
N ILE A 228 -2.38 -9.39 13.76
CA ILE A 228 -2.52 -8.26 12.82
C ILE A 228 -3.98 -7.78 12.77
N GLY A 229 -4.92 -8.72 12.86
CA GLY A 229 -6.35 -8.48 12.96
C GLY A 229 -7.05 -8.56 11.61
N ALA A 230 -8.14 -9.33 11.57
CA ALA A 230 -9.04 -9.49 10.42
C ALA A 230 -9.45 -8.16 9.76
N ALA A 231 -9.80 -7.15 10.57
CA ALA A 231 -10.17 -5.81 10.07
C ALA A 231 -9.02 -5.12 9.32
N SER A 232 -7.78 -5.33 9.78
CA SER A 232 -6.59 -4.75 9.16
C SER A 232 -6.25 -5.42 7.83
N ILE A 233 -6.57 -6.70 7.62
CA ILE A 233 -6.24 -7.41 6.37
C ILE A 233 -7.41 -7.45 5.39
N SER A 234 -8.66 -7.28 5.85
CA SER A 234 -9.83 -7.40 4.99
C SER A 234 -9.90 -6.26 3.98
N VAL A 235 -9.93 -6.64 2.70
CA VAL A 235 -10.14 -5.76 1.55
C VAL A 235 -11.54 -5.96 0.94
N TYR A 236 -12.47 -6.53 1.71
CA TYR A 236 -13.86 -6.71 1.30
C TYR A 236 -14.50 -5.38 0.91
N GLY A 237 -15.19 -5.37 -0.24
CA GLY A 237 -15.84 -4.18 -0.81
C GLY A 237 -14.89 -3.10 -1.32
N SER A 238 -13.57 -3.32 -1.28
CA SER A 238 -12.59 -2.30 -1.65
C SER A 238 -12.22 -2.36 -3.13
N ASP A 239 -12.32 -1.22 -3.80
CA ASP A 239 -11.92 -1.07 -5.20
C ASP A 239 -10.39 -0.93 -5.35
N VAL A 240 -9.70 -0.49 -4.29
CA VAL A 240 -8.24 -0.34 -4.23
C VAL A 240 -7.68 -1.24 -3.13
N ARG A 241 -7.11 -2.37 -3.54
CA ARG A 241 -6.71 -3.45 -2.62
C ARG A 241 -5.19 -3.58 -2.46
N THR A 242 -4.44 -2.99 -3.38
CA THR A 242 -2.97 -3.04 -3.39
C THR A 242 -2.39 -1.63 -3.43
N ASN A 243 -1.13 -1.50 -3.02
CA ASN A 243 -0.37 -0.25 -3.09
C ASN A 243 0.59 -0.21 -4.30
N ASN A 244 0.34 -0.98 -5.36
CA ASN A 244 1.19 -1.01 -6.57
C ASN A 244 1.40 0.38 -7.21
N TYR A 245 0.49 1.32 -6.96
CA TYR A 245 0.63 2.71 -7.39
C TYR A 245 1.76 3.44 -6.65
N LEU A 246 1.96 3.14 -5.35
CA LEU A 246 3.09 3.64 -4.55
C LEU A 246 4.40 3.06 -5.08
N GLU A 247 4.44 1.76 -5.35
CA GLU A 247 5.61 1.09 -5.94
C GLU A 247 5.97 1.67 -7.32
N SER A 248 4.96 1.92 -8.16
CA SER A 248 5.14 2.53 -9.48
C SER A 248 5.71 3.95 -9.36
N PHE A 249 5.19 4.75 -8.42
CA PHE A 249 5.73 6.07 -8.11
C PHE A 249 7.18 5.97 -7.62
N HIS A 250 7.48 5.03 -6.71
CA HIS A 250 8.84 4.80 -6.21
C HIS A 250 9.82 4.38 -7.32
N ALA A 251 9.37 3.59 -8.30
CA ALA A 251 10.17 3.23 -9.47
C ALA A 251 10.44 4.45 -10.36
N THR A 252 9.42 5.29 -10.63
CA THR A 252 9.60 6.55 -11.35
C THR A 252 10.57 7.47 -10.61
N LEU A 253 10.41 7.62 -9.30
CA LEU A 253 11.29 8.42 -8.47
C LEU A 253 12.72 7.89 -8.50
N LEU A 254 12.93 6.58 -8.38
CA LEU A 254 14.25 5.97 -8.45
C LEU A 254 14.92 6.21 -9.81
N ASN A 255 14.18 6.12 -10.91
CA ASN A 255 14.71 6.40 -12.25
C ASN A 255 15.16 7.85 -12.42
N GLN A 256 14.45 8.81 -11.80
CA GLN A 256 14.78 10.22 -11.89
C GLN A 256 15.87 10.65 -10.89
N MET A 257 15.76 10.19 -9.65
CA MET A 257 16.65 10.52 -8.54
C MET A 257 17.98 9.76 -8.62
N GLY A 258 17.97 8.56 -9.19
CA GLY A 258 19.07 7.62 -9.09
C GLY A 258 19.09 6.92 -7.72
N LYS A 259 19.91 5.87 -7.61
CA LYS A 259 20.09 5.12 -6.37
C LYS A 259 21.10 5.84 -5.48
N HIS A 260 20.69 6.19 -4.25
CA HIS A 260 21.51 6.88 -3.25
C HIS A 260 22.30 8.08 -3.79
N PRO A 261 21.62 9.09 -4.36
CA PRO A 261 22.30 10.30 -4.80
C PRO A 261 23.04 10.97 -3.64
N ASN A 262 24.10 11.72 -3.93
CA ASN A 262 24.69 12.57 -2.90
C ASN A 262 23.67 13.66 -2.46
N ILE A 263 23.86 14.20 -1.26
CA ILE A 263 22.89 15.14 -0.66
C ILE A 263 22.62 16.36 -1.54
N TRP A 264 23.63 16.88 -2.25
CA TRP A 264 23.47 18.05 -3.11
C TRP A 264 22.66 17.75 -4.35
N ASP A 265 22.92 16.61 -5.01
CA ASP A 265 22.12 16.15 -6.15
C ASP A 265 20.70 15.81 -5.73
N PHE A 266 20.52 15.23 -4.54
CA PHE A 266 19.21 14.96 -3.98
C PHE A 266 18.42 16.24 -3.73
N LEU A 267 19.00 17.23 -3.06
CA LEU A 267 18.37 18.52 -2.77
C LEU A 267 18.08 19.31 -4.06
N ARG A 268 19.02 19.31 -5.02
CA ARG A 268 18.83 19.94 -6.34
C ARG A 268 17.69 19.29 -7.10
N LYS A 269 17.55 17.97 -7.01
CA LYS A 269 16.44 17.27 -7.64
C LYS A 269 15.14 17.56 -6.92
N ILE A 270 15.02 17.36 -5.61
CA ILE A 270 13.76 17.65 -4.87
C ILE A 270 13.36 19.14 -4.92
N ASN A 271 14.29 20.00 -5.30
CA ASN A 271 14.16 21.45 -5.41
C ASN A 271 13.68 22.07 -4.09
N PHE A 272 14.56 21.90 -3.13
CA PHE A 272 14.53 22.57 -1.84
C PHE A 272 15.08 23.99 -2.04
N CYS A 273 14.22 24.96 -2.38
CA CYS A 273 14.59 26.37 -2.35
C CYS A 273 14.72 26.84 -0.89
N CYS A 274 15.90 26.64 -0.29
CA CYS A 274 16.36 27.52 0.77
C CYS A 274 16.97 28.77 0.13
N GLU A 275 16.87 29.89 0.84
CA GLU A 275 17.30 31.27 0.51
C GLU A 275 18.79 31.49 0.15
N LEU A 276 19.47 30.54 -0.51
CA LEU A 276 20.74 30.83 -1.17
C LEU A 276 20.48 31.15 -2.65
N ASN A 277 20.75 32.41 -3.03
CA ASN A 277 20.84 32.94 -4.39
C ASN A 277 21.84 32.19 -5.29
N VAL A 278 21.59 30.92 -5.58
CA VAL A 278 22.34 30.16 -6.58
C VAL A 278 21.36 29.67 -7.62
N MET A 279 21.23 30.45 -8.69
CA MET A 279 20.58 30.02 -9.92
C MET A 279 21.32 28.80 -10.47
N ILE A 280 20.83 27.59 -10.21
CA ILE A 280 21.26 26.39 -10.92
C ILE A 280 20.01 25.75 -11.53
N GLN A 281 19.94 25.78 -12.86
CA GLN A 281 18.88 25.21 -13.68
C GLN A 281 18.74 23.69 -13.40
N GLY A 282 17.69 23.31 -12.66
CA GLY A 282 17.33 21.91 -12.42
C GLY A 282 16.20 21.47 -13.37
N GLU A 283 16.54 20.81 -14.48
CA GLU A 283 15.57 20.41 -15.52
C GLU A 283 14.66 19.22 -15.14
N LYS A 284 14.94 18.48 -14.05
CA LYS A 284 14.37 17.13 -13.85
C LYS A 284 13.14 17.03 -12.93
N LEU A 285 12.93 17.94 -11.96
CA LEU A 285 11.72 17.87 -11.11
C LEU A 285 10.54 18.68 -11.64
N LEU A 286 10.80 19.64 -12.54
CA LEU A 286 9.77 20.26 -13.38
C LEU A 286 8.91 19.20 -14.08
N LEU A 287 9.46 18.02 -14.39
CA LEU A 287 8.69 16.92 -14.97
C LEU A 287 7.68 16.30 -13.99
N ILE A 288 8.03 16.05 -12.72
CA ILE A 288 7.08 15.51 -11.73
C ILE A 288 6.01 16.54 -11.43
N GLU A 289 6.40 17.80 -11.22
CA GLU A 289 5.48 18.91 -10.97
C GLU A 289 4.52 19.14 -12.14
N ASN A 290 5.05 19.27 -13.36
CA ASN A 290 4.22 19.47 -14.55
C ASN A 290 3.32 18.24 -14.79
N GLN A 291 3.85 17.03 -14.61
CA GLN A 291 3.04 15.81 -14.72
C GLN A 291 1.92 15.81 -13.67
N PHE A 292 2.21 16.19 -12.42
CA PHE A 292 1.21 16.27 -11.35
C PHE A 292 0.05 17.20 -11.73
N TYR A 293 0.34 18.44 -12.15
CA TYR A 293 -0.69 19.40 -12.54
C TYR A 293 -1.47 18.94 -13.79
N ILE A 294 -0.78 18.41 -14.79
CA ILE A 294 -1.41 17.90 -16.02
C ILE A 294 -2.36 16.75 -15.67
N GLU A 295 -1.90 15.79 -14.88
CA GLU A 295 -2.70 14.62 -14.52
C GLU A 295 -3.86 14.99 -13.60
N MET A 296 -3.67 15.87 -12.61
CA MET A 296 -4.77 16.38 -11.78
C MET A 296 -5.82 17.11 -12.62
N ASP A 297 -5.41 17.99 -13.53
CA ASP A 297 -6.35 18.71 -14.41
C ASP A 297 -7.05 17.76 -15.40
N GLN A 298 -6.37 16.71 -15.88
CA GLN A 298 -6.98 15.65 -16.68
C GLN A 298 -8.00 14.84 -15.87
N VAL A 299 -7.64 14.38 -14.67
CA VAL A 299 -8.54 13.65 -13.76
C VAL A 299 -9.77 14.50 -13.44
N ARG A 300 -9.57 15.77 -13.11
CA ARG A 300 -10.63 16.74 -12.85
C ARG A 300 -11.60 16.82 -14.02
N ARG A 301 -11.09 16.91 -15.25
CA ARG A 301 -11.87 17.01 -16.51
C ARG A 301 -12.35 15.66 -17.06
N ASN A 302 -12.21 14.56 -16.32
CA ASN A 302 -12.54 13.19 -16.79
C ASN A 302 -11.79 12.76 -18.06
N LEU A 303 -10.59 13.30 -18.28
CA LEU A 303 -9.74 12.94 -19.43
C LEU A 303 -8.89 11.71 -19.12
N THR A 304 -8.39 11.07 -20.17
CA THR A 304 -7.49 9.92 -20.05
C THR A 304 -6.13 10.36 -19.50
N VAL A 305 -5.70 9.69 -18.42
CA VAL A 305 -4.39 9.87 -17.78
C VAL A 305 -3.44 8.76 -18.21
N ARG A 306 -2.12 9.02 -18.23
CA ARG A 306 -1.11 8.01 -18.58
C ARG A 306 -1.26 6.74 -17.72
N ASN A 307 -0.83 5.61 -18.28
CA ASN A 307 -0.91 4.27 -17.70
C ASN A 307 -2.32 3.61 -17.69
N HIS A 308 -3.06 3.76 -18.80
CA HIS A 308 -4.38 3.15 -19.02
C HIS A 308 -4.41 1.64 -18.72
N LYS A 309 -3.38 0.88 -19.10
CA LYS A 309 -3.32 -0.57 -18.91
C LYS A 309 -3.42 -0.99 -17.44
N SER A 310 -2.60 -0.43 -16.55
CA SER A 310 -2.66 -0.72 -15.10
C SER A 310 -3.99 -0.31 -14.45
N ARG A 311 -4.67 0.73 -14.98
CA ARG A 311 -6.00 1.14 -14.52
C ARG A 311 -7.08 0.14 -14.96
N VAL A 312 -7.04 -0.29 -16.22
CA VAL A 312 -7.94 -1.30 -16.78
C VAL A 312 -7.78 -2.63 -16.05
N ASP A 313 -6.55 -3.10 -15.86
CA ASP A 313 -6.26 -4.35 -15.15
C ASP A 313 -6.82 -4.33 -13.71
N ARG A 314 -6.69 -3.20 -13.00
CA ARG A 314 -7.30 -3.02 -11.67
C ARG A 314 -8.82 -3.03 -11.73
N ALA A 315 -9.42 -2.28 -12.65
CA ALA A 315 -10.87 -2.22 -12.81
C ALA A 315 -11.46 -3.62 -13.13
N ASP A 316 -10.81 -4.38 -14.02
CA ASP A 316 -11.22 -5.74 -14.38
C ASP A 316 -11.04 -6.72 -13.21
N ALA A 317 -9.95 -6.61 -12.45
CA ALA A 317 -9.76 -7.39 -11.24
C ALA A 317 -10.82 -7.06 -10.17
N THR A 318 -11.20 -5.79 -10.04
CA THR A 318 -12.24 -5.35 -9.09
C THR A 318 -13.61 -5.86 -9.52
N ARG A 319 -13.93 -5.79 -10.81
CA ARG A 319 -15.18 -6.35 -11.36
C ARG A 319 -15.29 -7.85 -11.06
N ARG A 320 -14.25 -8.64 -11.37
CA ARG A 320 -14.25 -10.09 -11.11
C ARG A 320 -14.47 -10.45 -9.64
N ILE A 321 -13.78 -9.79 -8.71
CA ILE A 321 -13.98 -10.04 -7.28
C ILE A 321 -15.41 -9.68 -6.85
N ARG A 322 -15.95 -8.57 -7.35
CA ARG A 322 -17.33 -8.16 -7.07
C ARG A 322 -18.34 -9.20 -7.57
N ASP A 323 -18.13 -9.73 -8.78
CA ASP A 323 -18.97 -10.80 -9.32
C ASP A 323 -18.90 -12.06 -8.46
N TYR A 324 -17.71 -12.45 -7.99
CA TYR A 324 -17.56 -13.58 -7.07
C TYR A 324 -18.25 -13.36 -5.72
N ILE A 325 -18.20 -12.15 -5.18
CA ILE A 325 -18.90 -11.79 -3.94
C ILE A 325 -20.42 -11.84 -4.14
N ASN A 326 -20.93 -11.36 -5.28
CA ASN A 326 -22.37 -11.43 -5.58
C ASN A 326 -22.86 -12.88 -5.60
N ILE A 327 -22.14 -13.76 -6.29
CA ILE A 327 -22.47 -15.20 -6.32
C ILE A 327 -22.40 -15.79 -4.91
N LEU A 328 -21.36 -15.46 -4.14
CA LEU A 328 -21.23 -15.91 -2.75
C LEU A 328 -22.40 -15.45 -1.87
N ASN A 329 -22.91 -14.23 -2.08
CA ASN A 329 -24.07 -13.73 -1.33
C ASN A 329 -25.38 -14.43 -1.73
N GLU A 330 -25.47 -14.96 -2.96
CA GLU A 330 -26.62 -15.73 -3.44
C GLU A 330 -26.61 -17.17 -2.95
N ASP A 331 -25.46 -17.86 -3.03
CA ASP A 331 -25.35 -19.30 -2.76
C ASP A 331 -24.75 -19.67 -1.39
N GLY A 332 -24.10 -18.73 -0.70
CA GLY A 332 -23.41 -18.96 0.58
C GLY A 332 -22.18 -19.87 0.51
N ASN A 333 -21.70 -20.21 -0.70
CA ASN A 333 -20.66 -21.20 -0.93
C ASN A 333 -19.24 -20.60 -0.80
N LEU A 334 -18.79 -20.45 0.45
CA LEU A 334 -17.45 -19.96 0.78
C LEU A 334 -16.33 -20.76 0.12
N LEU A 335 -16.47 -22.08 -0.01
CA LEU A 335 -15.45 -22.92 -0.62
C LEU A 335 -15.26 -22.56 -2.10
N MET A 336 -16.36 -22.45 -2.85
CA MET A 336 -16.33 -22.07 -4.26
C MET A 336 -15.80 -20.65 -4.46
N PHE A 337 -16.19 -19.72 -3.59
CA PHE A 337 -15.63 -18.36 -3.61
C PHE A 337 -14.11 -18.37 -3.44
N LEU A 338 -13.61 -19.02 -2.39
CA LEU A 338 -12.18 -19.06 -2.09
C LEU A 338 -11.35 -19.74 -3.20
N GLN A 339 -11.90 -20.78 -3.82
CA GLN A 339 -11.27 -21.43 -4.97
C GLN A 339 -11.19 -20.50 -6.18
N ARG A 340 -12.26 -19.76 -6.51
CA ARG A 340 -12.28 -18.80 -7.63
C ARG A 340 -11.38 -17.59 -7.37
N ALA A 341 -11.52 -16.97 -6.20
CA ALA A 341 -10.76 -15.79 -5.80
C ALA A 341 -9.27 -16.11 -5.59
N GLY A 342 -8.93 -17.35 -5.23
CA GLY A 342 -7.55 -17.80 -5.04
C GLY A 342 -6.68 -17.70 -6.31
N HIS A 343 -7.29 -17.73 -7.49
CA HIS A 343 -6.60 -17.57 -8.78
C HIS A 343 -6.18 -16.13 -9.10
N MET A 344 -6.62 -15.14 -8.31
CA MET A 344 -6.25 -13.74 -8.52
C MET A 344 -4.75 -13.46 -8.35
N MET A 345 -4.01 -14.39 -7.73
CA MET A 345 -2.57 -14.30 -7.51
C MET A 345 -1.74 -15.28 -8.34
N ASP A 346 -2.33 -15.99 -9.31
CA ASP A 346 -1.63 -17.04 -10.07
C ASP A 346 -0.39 -16.53 -10.79
N GLY A 347 -0.44 -15.34 -11.40
CA GLY A 347 0.72 -14.76 -12.08
C GLY A 347 1.90 -14.53 -11.13
N TYR A 348 1.64 -14.07 -9.90
CA TYR A 348 2.66 -13.91 -8.87
C TYR A 348 3.14 -15.27 -8.35
N LEU A 349 2.21 -16.19 -8.04
CA LEU A 349 2.53 -17.53 -7.54
C LEU A 349 3.39 -18.30 -8.54
N HIS A 350 3.06 -18.26 -9.83
CA HIS A 350 3.84 -18.92 -10.88
C HIS A 350 5.30 -18.45 -10.88
N GLY A 351 5.54 -17.14 -10.72
CA GLY A 351 6.89 -16.59 -10.63
C GLY A 351 7.63 -16.91 -9.33
N GLN A 352 6.92 -17.23 -8.23
CA GLN A 352 7.54 -17.51 -6.93
C GLN A 352 7.69 -19.00 -6.60
N VAL A 353 6.75 -19.82 -7.06
CA VAL A 353 6.57 -21.23 -6.71
C VAL A 353 6.78 -22.14 -7.93
N GLY A 354 6.85 -21.58 -9.14
CA GLY A 354 6.84 -22.34 -10.38
C GLY A 354 5.42 -22.71 -10.81
N PRO A 355 5.24 -23.47 -11.92
CA PRO A 355 3.94 -24.00 -12.29
C PRO A 355 3.41 -24.86 -11.14
N GLN A 356 2.27 -24.46 -10.59
CA GLN A 356 1.57 -25.27 -9.58
C GLN A 356 0.87 -26.43 -10.30
N PRO A 357 0.83 -27.62 -9.67
CA PRO A 357 0.20 -28.80 -10.22
C PRO A 357 -1.33 -28.71 -10.24
#